data_AF-A0A9Q0IWZ8-F1
#
_entry.id   AF-A0A9Q0IWZ8-F1
#
_cell.length_a   1.000
_cell.length_b   1.000
_cell.length_c   1.000
_cell.angle_alpha   90.00
_cell.angle_beta   90.00
_cell.angle_gamma   90.00
#
_symmetry.space_group_name_H-M   'P 1'
#
loop_
_entity.id
_entity.type
_entity.pdbx_description
1 polymer ?
#
loop_
_entity_poly.entity_id
_entity_poly.type
_entity_poly.pdbx_seq_one_letter_code
_entity_poly.pdbx_strand_id
1 'polypeptide(L)'
;MELPVGPSSFDFDLLVIGAGSGGQAVSKEAVGFQKRVLVVDPVSPTSEGSTSVLGWSSVTMATVRKLLHQASLLGQAIRDSQKFGWTFNETGLSHSWTELRGALVTHAESAVLEVRRDLTDRGVTYLRARVELVTDTGGRKSRLSAETLVVDPGEGRGYPGEARGYPGEGRGYPGVPGDRELCVTSDELFFRPRPPGRTLVVGGSPEALECAGFLSGLGHEVTVTLPTSDPLPGFDRKMTQKIENHMLVELMEAHDKDVPAAPVPPGRLRVSLVCTAGHTTQDHFHTQRRLYGGLTSTERANATFGETNIEVYHSFYWPLEWTVPGRDKNSCYLKVLCHIPDQGFSAAMTCGLTKRQLDATAPLRPASAQ
;
A
#
# COMPACT_ATOMS: atom_id res chain seq x y z
N MET A 1 36.64 2.45 2.85
CA MET A 1 36.10 3.33 1.81
C MET A 1 36.61 4.72 2.14
N GLU A 2 37.41 5.31 1.27
CA GLU A 2 37.83 6.70 1.45
C GLU A 2 36.65 7.61 1.05
N LEU A 3 36.33 8.57 1.92
CA LEU A 3 35.20 9.47 1.74
C LEU A 3 35.67 10.74 1.02
N PRO A 4 34.84 11.34 0.13
CA PRO A 4 35.20 12.58 -0.54
C PRO A 4 35.24 13.75 0.44
N VAL A 5 36.44 14.17 0.82
CA VAL A 5 36.68 15.31 1.72
C VAL A 5 36.39 16.61 0.99
N GLY A 6 35.20 17.17 1.22
CA GLY A 6 34.80 18.48 0.72
C GLY A 6 35.17 19.63 1.67
N PRO A 7 35.01 20.91 1.25
CA PRO A 7 35.40 22.08 2.03
C PRO A 7 34.49 22.41 3.23
N SER A 8 33.53 21.55 3.58
CA SER A 8 32.59 21.74 4.69
C SER A 8 33.05 21.02 5.97
N SER A 9 32.46 21.37 7.12
CA SER A 9 32.60 20.62 8.37
C SER A 9 31.92 19.23 8.41
N PHE A 10 31.22 18.82 7.34
CA PHE A 10 30.46 17.58 7.26
C PHE A 10 31.00 16.63 6.18
N ASP A 11 30.86 15.32 6.38
CA ASP A 11 31.24 14.28 5.39
C ASP A 11 30.33 14.32 4.15
N PHE A 12 29.06 14.66 4.35
CA PHE A 12 28.05 14.81 3.31
C PHE A 12 27.26 16.11 3.48
N ASP A 13 26.67 16.61 2.39
CA ASP A 13 25.78 17.77 2.46
C ASP A 13 24.32 17.32 2.74
N LEU A 14 23.98 16.09 2.31
CA LEU A 14 22.67 15.49 2.51
C LEU A 14 22.80 14.01 2.92
N LEU A 15 22.16 13.64 4.02
CA LEU A 15 21.84 12.27 4.42
C LEU A 15 20.36 12.00 4.12
N VAL A 16 20.08 10.91 3.42
CA VAL A 16 18.74 10.38 3.19
C VAL A 16 18.63 9.01 3.84
N ILE A 17 17.69 8.85 4.78
CA ILE A 17 17.37 7.54 5.37
C ILE A 17 16.17 6.96 4.62
N GLY A 18 16.39 5.84 3.94
CA GLY A 18 15.45 5.12 3.09
C GLY A 18 15.65 5.37 1.59
N ALA A 19 15.72 4.29 0.81
CA ALA A 19 15.84 4.34 -0.65
C ALA A 19 14.49 4.20 -1.39
N GLY A 20 13.40 4.65 -0.76
CA GLY A 20 12.07 4.72 -1.37
C GLY A 20 12.00 5.73 -2.52
N SER A 21 10.81 5.86 -3.12
CA SER A 21 10.59 6.78 -4.25
C SER A 21 10.90 8.24 -3.92
N GLY A 22 10.59 8.70 -2.70
CA GLY A 22 10.89 10.06 -2.24
C GLY A 22 12.38 10.26 -1.99
N GLY A 23 13.01 9.32 -1.30
CA GLY A 23 14.44 9.33 -1.00
C GLY A 23 15.30 9.30 -2.27
N GLN A 24 14.91 8.47 -3.24
CA GLN A 24 15.53 8.45 -4.56
C GLN A 24 15.37 9.78 -5.31
N ALA A 25 14.17 10.37 -5.34
CA ALA A 25 13.93 11.64 -6.03
C ALA A 25 14.79 12.77 -5.43
N VAL A 26 14.73 12.94 -4.11
CA VAL A 26 15.50 13.97 -3.40
C VAL A 26 17.01 13.78 -3.57
N SER A 27 17.51 12.53 -3.53
CA SER A 27 18.94 12.25 -3.69
C SER A 27 19.46 12.58 -5.09
N LYS A 28 18.70 12.23 -6.12
CA LYS A 28 19.07 12.47 -7.53
C LYS A 28 19.03 13.97 -7.86
N GLU A 29 18.06 14.69 -7.29
CA GLU A 29 17.95 16.14 -7.44
C GLU A 29 19.09 16.88 -6.70
N ALA A 30 19.41 16.50 -5.46
CA ALA A 30 20.50 17.10 -4.68
C ALA A 30 21.88 16.92 -5.35
N VAL A 31 22.14 15.77 -5.97
CA VAL A 31 23.31 15.54 -6.84
C VAL A 31 23.37 16.55 -8.00
N GLY A 32 22.22 16.90 -8.60
CA GLY A 32 22.14 17.92 -9.65
C GLY A 32 22.63 19.30 -9.20
N PHE A 33 22.45 19.61 -7.90
CA PHE A 33 23.01 20.79 -7.23
C PHE A 33 24.45 20.58 -6.70
N GLN A 34 25.19 19.60 -7.24
CA GLN A 34 26.57 19.26 -6.89
C GLN A 34 26.79 18.91 -5.41
N LYS A 35 25.73 18.43 -4.72
CA LYS A 35 25.81 18.01 -3.32
C LYS A 35 26.36 16.60 -3.17
N ARG A 36 27.17 16.37 -2.14
CA ARG A 36 27.60 15.05 -1.67
C ARG A 36 26.43 14.41 -0.93
N VAL A 37 25.81 13.40 -1.53
CA VAL A 37 24.63 12.72 -0.98
C VAL A 37 25.00 11.33 -0.46
N LEU A 38 24.56 11.03 0.76
CA LEU A 38 24.55 9.68 1.35
C LEU A 38 23.12 9.18 1.44
N VAL A 39 22.79 8.08 0.76
CA VAL A 39 21.58 7.29 0.98
C VAL A 39 21.91 6.12 1.89
N VAL A 40 21.15 5.96 2.97
CA VAL A 40 21.19 4.78 3.83
C VAL A 40 19.89 4.02 3.70
N ASP A 41 19.94 2.82 3.14
CA ASP A 41 18.77 1.94 3.02
C ASP A 41 18.76 0.89 4.15
N PRO A 42 17.85 0.98 5.14
CA PRO A 42 17.83 0.06 6.27
C PRO A 42 17.32 -1.32 5.86
N VAL A 43 17.90 -2.37 6.45
CA VAL A 43 17.42 -3.75 6.27
C VAL A 43 16.60 -4.16 7.49
N SER A 44 15.37 -4.62 7.27
CA SER A 44 14.63 -5.38 8.27
C SER A 44 15.07 -6.84 8.24
N PRO A 45 15.53 -7.45 9.36
CA PRO A 45 15.53 -8.91 9.45
C PRO A 45 14.07 -9.37 9.38
N THR A 46 13.79 -10.48 8.71
CA THR A 46 12.46 -11.12 8.82
C THR A 46 12.37 -11.91 10.12
N SER A 47 11.14 -12.16 10.58
CA SER A 47 10.86 -13.03 11.75
C SER A 47 11.49 -14.43 11.64
N GLU A 48 11.69 -14.94 10.42
CA GLU A 48 12.32 -16.24 10.14
C GLU A 48 13.87 -16.20 10.11
N GLY A 49 14.50 -15.08 10.51
CA GLY A 49 15.96 -14.95 10.56
C GLY A 49 16.64 -14.80 9.19
N SER A 50 15.87 -14.78 8.11
CA SER A 50 16.38 -14.39 6.79
C SER A 50 16.68 -12.90 6.80
N THR A 51 17.82 -12.51 6.21
CA THR A 51 18.00 -11.10 5.87
C THR A 51 17.05 -10.81 4.71
N SER A 52 16.08 -9.92 4.92
CA SER A 52 15.28 -9.40 3.79
C SER A 52 16.26 -8.92 2.74
N VAL A 53 16.23 -9.49 1.53
CA VAL A 53 17.09 -9.05 0.43
C VAL A 53 16.72 -7.62 0.00
N LEU A 54 15.56 -7.15 0.45
CA LEU A 54 14.98 -5.84 0.18
C LEU A 54 15.19 -4.91 1.38
N GLY A 55 15.65 -3.68 1.14
CA GLY A 55 15.64 -2.62 2.15
C GLY A 55 14.29 -1.89 2.20
N TRP A 56 14.29 -0.60 2.55
CA TRP A 56 13.07 0.20 2.69
C TRP A 56 12.59 0.80 1.34
N SER A 57 13.09 0.30 0.21
CA SER A 57 12.61 0.69 -1.13
C SER A 57 11.12 0.36 -1.31
N SER A 58 10.27 1.36 -1.07
CA SER A 58 8.81 1.29 -1.26
C SER A 58 8.40 0.87 -2.67
N VAL A 59 9.24 1.18 -3.66
CA VAL A 59 9.10 0.77 -5.06
C VAL A 59 8.97 -0.76 -5.18
N THR A 60 9.70 -1.52 -4.35
CA THR A 60 9.72 -2.98 -4.45
C THR A 60 8.43 -3.60 -3.93
N MET A 61 7.96 -3.20 -2.74
CA MET A 61 6.78 -3.82 -2.12
C MET A 61 5.48 -3.49 -2.85
N ALA A 62 5.30 -2.24 -3.31
CA ALA A 62 4.15 -1.86 -4.12
C ALA A 62 4.15 -2.58 -5.49
N THR A 63 5.32 -2.84 -6.07
CA THR A 63 5.44 -3.60 -7.32
C THR A 63 5.10 -5.09 -7.11
N VAL A 64 5.58 -5.71 -6.03
CA VAL A 64 5.22 -7.09 -5.69
C VAL A 64 3.70 -7.24 -5.46
N ARG A 65 3.05 -6.31 -4.72
CA ARG A 65 1.58 -6.29 -4.58
C ARG A 65 0.86 -6.21 -5.93
N LYS A 66 1.32 -5.35 -6.85
CA LYS A 66 0.75 -5.24 -8.21
C LYS A 66 0.92 -6.51 -9.04
N LEU A 67 2.07 -7.18 -8.96
CA LEU A 67 2.31 -8.44 -9.67
C LEU A 67 1.48 -9.61 -9.10
N LEU A 68 1.26 -9.64 -7.78
CA LEU A 68 0.31 -10.58 -7.14
C LEU A 68 -1.13 -10.33 -7.59
N HIS A 69 -1.55 -9.06 -7.64
CA HIS A 69 -2.86 -8.68 -8.19
C HIS A 69 -2.98 -9.07 -9.67
N GLN A 70 -1.94 -8.87 -10.48
CA GLN A 70 -1.91 -9.30 -11.87
C GLN A 70 -2.04 -10.83 -12.01
N ALA A 71 -1.39 -11.62 -11.16
CA ALA A 71 -1.55 -13.07 -11.15
C ALA A 71 -2.99 -13.50 -10.83
N SER A 72 -3.65 -12.81 -9.90
CA SER A 72 -5.08 -12.97 -9.62
C SER A 72 -5.96 -12.63 -10.84
N LEU A 73 -5.70 -11.50 -11.52
CA LEU A 73 -6.41 -11.08 -12.73
C LEU A 73 -6.22 -12.08 -13.88
N LEU A 74 -5.01 -12.62 -14.08
CA LEU A 74 -4.75 -13.67 -15.06
C LEU A 74 -5.59 -14.93 -14.80
N GLY A 75 -5.73 -15.34 -13.53
CA GLY A 75 -6.62 -16.44 -13.15
C GLY A 75 -8.08 -16.19 -13.54
N GLN A 76 -8.56 -14.94 -13.50
CA GLN A 76 -9.88 -14.58 -14.01
C GLN A 76 -9.92 -14.57 -15.54
N ALA A 77 -8.92 -13.98 -16.20
CA ALA A 77 -8.84 -13.88 -17.65
C ALA A 77 -8.80 -15.26 -18.34
N ILE A 78 -8.13 -16.25 -17.73
CA ILE A 78 -8.13 -17.64 -18.21
C ILE A 78 -9.56 -18.23 -18.16
N ARG A 79 -10.34 -17.96 -17.10
CA ARG A 79 -11.74 -18.39 -17.00
C ARG A 79 -12.62 -17.71 -18.06
N ASP A 80 -12.45 -16.40 -18.24
CA ASP A 80 -13.18 -15.62 -19.26
C ASP A 80 -12.85 -16.07 -20.68
N SER A 81 -11.59 -16.47 -20.95
CA SER A 81 -11.13 -16.87 -22.29
C SER A 81 -11.93 -18.03 -22.89
N GLN A 82 -12.47 -18.93 -22.06
CA GLN A 82 -13.34 -20.02 -22.50
C GLN A 82 -14.62 -19.51 -23.17
N LYS A 83 -15.13 -18.36 -22.74
CA LYS A 83 -16.30 -17.69 -23.33
C LYS A 83 -15.99 -17.01 -24.67
N PHE A 84 -14.72 -16.71 -24.91
CA PHE A 84 -14.18 -16.30 -26.21
C PHE A 84 -13.71 -17.48 -27.09
N GLY A 85 -14.01 -18.73 -26.71
CA GLY A 85 -13.74 -19.92 -27.52
C GLY A 85 -12.39 -20.60 -27.28
N TRP A 86 -11.61 -20.19 -26.27
CA TRP A 86 -10.37 -20.87 -25.91
C TRP A 86 -10.64 -22.22 -25.22
N THR A 87 -10.02 -23.28 -25.71
CA THR A 87 -10.13 -24.64 -25.17
C THR A 87 -8.80 -25.08 -24.53
N PHE A 88 -8.87 -25.70 -23.36
CA PHE A 88 -7.71 -26.22 -22.64
C PHE A 88 -7.83 -27.75 -22.52
N ASN A 89 -6.74 -28.48 -22.80
CA ASN A 89 -6.77 -29.94 -22.98
C ASN A 89 -6.56 -30.75 -21.69
N GLU A 90 -6.25 -30.10 -20.55
CA GLU A 90 -5.83 -30.78 -19.32
C GLU A 90 -6.56 -30.31 -18.05
N THR A 91 -6.40 -31.08 -16.98
CA THR A 91 -7.24 -31.11 -15.78
C THR A 91 -7.09 -29.88 -14.87
N GLY A 92 -8.07 -28.98 -14.94
CA GLY A 92 -8.33 -27.95 -13.93
C GLY A 92 -7.33 -26.79 -13.90
N LEU A 93 -7.83 -25.59 -13.59
CA LEU A 93 -6.97 -24.43 -13.37
C LEU A 93 -6.29 -24.55 -11.99
N SER A 94 -4.97 -24.74 -11.99
CA SER A 94 -4.15 -24.74 -10.77
C SER A 94 -3.14 -23.59 -10.82
N HIS A 95 -2.74 -23.10 -9.64
CA HIS A 95 -1.81 -21.98 -9.48
C HIS A 95 -0.67 -22.34 -8.53
N SER A 96 0.58 -22.21 -8.98
CA SER A 96 1.78 -22.51 -8.19
C SER A 96 2.28 -21.28 -7.43
N TRP A 97 1.95 -21.19 -6.14
CA TRP A 97 2.49 -20.15 -5.24
C TRP A 97 4.01 -20.12 -5.26
N THR A 98 4.66 -21.29 -5.30
CA THR A 98 6.12 -21.42 -5.28
C THR A 98 6.77 -20.80 -6.51
N GLU A 99 6.21 -21.02 -7.70
CA GLU A 99 6.72 -20.43 -8.96
C GLU A 99 6.49 -18.93 -9.00
N LEU A 100 5.28 -18.46 -8.64
CA LEU A 100 4.97 -17.03 -8.56
C LEU A 100 5.92 -16.33 -7.59
N ARG A 101 6.09 -16.88 -6.37
CA ARG A 101 7.05 -16.37 -5.38
C ARG A 101 8.47 -16.32 -5.94
N GLY A 102 8.93 -17.37 -6.63
CA GLY A 102 10.28 -17.41 -7.22
C GLY A 102 10.51 -16.27 -8.21
N ALA A 103 9.54 -16.02 -9.10
CA ALA A 103 9.57 -14.91 -10.05
C ALA A 103 9.52 -13.54 -9.34
N LEU A 104 8.66 -13.38 -8.32
CA LEU A 104 8.54 -12.15 -7.53
C LEU A 104 9.82 -11.81 -6.76
N VAL A 105 10.45 -12.80 -6.12
CA VAL A 105 11.75 -12.64 -5.43
C VAL A 105 12.81 -12.19 -6.43
N THR A 106 12.99 -12.93 -7.53
CA THR A 106 14.00 -12.61 -8.56
C THR A 106 13.82 -11.20 -9.14
N HIS A 107 12.57 -10.78 -9.38
CA HIS A 107 12.24 -9.43 -9.83
C HIS A 107 12.57 -8.38 -8.76
N ALA A 108 12.18 -8.62 -7.50
CA ALA A 108 12.43 -7.71 -6.39
C ALA A 108 13.94 -7.51 -6.11
N GLU A 109 14.73 -8.57 -6.18
CA GLU A 109 16.20 -8.52 -6.09
C GLU A 109 16.81 -7.71 -7.23
N SER A 110 16.36 -7.95 -8.47
CA SER A 110 16.80 -7.22 -9.65
C SER A 110 16.51 -5.73 -9.54
N ALA A 111 15.29 -5.35 -9.12
CA ALA A 111 14.90 -3.96 -8.94
C ALA A 111 15.74 -3.23 -7.87
N VAL A 112 16.12 -3.91 -6.78
CA VAL A 112 17.01 -3.34 -5.75
C VAL A 112 18.43 -3.12 -6.29
N LEU A 113 18.94 -4.02 -7.13
CA LEU A 113 20.23 -3.85 -7.80
C LEU A 113 20.20 -2.69 -8.80
N GLU A 114 19.10 -2.52 -9.54
CA GLU A 114 18.92 -1.40 -10.48
C GLU A 114 18.83 -0.04 -9.77
N VAL A 115 18.05 0.07 -8.69
CA VAL A 115 17.99 1.28 -7.85
C VAL A 115 19.35 1.63 -7.29
N ARG A 116 20.09 0.64 -6.76
CA ARG A 116 21.45 0.85 -6.26
C ARG A 116 22.37 1.37 -7.36
N ARG A 117 22.33 0.75 -8.55
CA ARG A 117 23.14 1.14 -9.71
C ARG A 117 22.82 2.57 -10.15
N ASP A 118 21.56 2.92 -10.39
CA ASP A 118 21.17 4.27 -10.84
C ASP A 118 21.51 5.36 -9.80
N LEU A 119 21.46 5.05 -8.50
CA LEU A 119 21.97 5.96 -7.46
C LEU A 119 23.51 6.11 -7.54
N THR A 120 24.26 5.01 -7.62
CA THR A 120 25.74 5.06 -7.66
C THR A 120 26.28 5.67 -8.95
N ASP A 121 25.65 5.42 -10.10
CA ASP A 121 26.03 5.97 -11.40
C ASP A 121 25.85 7.50 -11.45
N ARG A 122 24.93 8.03 -10.63
CA ARG A 122 24.74 9.47 -10.40
C ARG A 122 25.68 10.06 -9.34
N GLY A 123 26.57 9.26 -8.74
CA GLY A 123 27.47 9.74 -7.69
C GLY A 123 26.84 9.84 -6.29
N VAL A 124 25.65 9.27 -6.07
CA VAL A 124 25.11 9.11 -4.71
C VAL A 124 25.89 8.00 -4.00
N THR A 125 26.37 8.27 -2.79
CA THR A 125 26.92 7.22 -1.92
C THR A 125 25.78 6.39 -1.36
N TYR A 126 25.72 5.10 -1.68
CA TYR A 126 24.69 4.18 -1.22
C TYR A 126 25.22 3.22 -0.17
N LEU A 127 24.67 3.26 1.05
CA LEU A 127 24.97 2.32 2.13
C LEU A 127 23.74 1.50 2.51
N ARG A 128 23.90 0.18 2.57
CA ARG A 128 22.89 -0.74 3.08
C ARG A 128 23.18 -1.04 4.55
N ALA A 129 22.65 -0.22 5.45
CA ALA A 129 22.99 -0.25 6.87
C ALA A 129 21.83 0.20 7.74
N ARG A 130 21.85 -0.21 9.02
CA ARG A 130 21.08 0.48 10.06
C ARG A 130 21.90 1.65 10.57
N VAL A 131 21.25 2.79 10.79
CA VAL A 131 21.86 3.99 11.38
C VAL A 131 21.11 4.39 12.63
N GLU A 132 21.88 4.92 13.58
CA GLU A 132 21.41 5.52 14.82
C GLU A 132 21.80 7.00 14.78
N LEU A 133 20.83 7.89 14.96
CA LEU A 133 21.09 9.33 15.03
C LEU A 133 21.64 9.66 16.42
N VAL A 134 22.91 10.04 16.49
CA VAL A 134 23.60 10.39 17.73
C VAL A 134 23.91 11.90 17.75
N THR A 135 23.64 12.55 18.87
CA THR A 135 23.84 14.00 19.07
C THR A 135 25.17 14.34 19.73
N ASP A 136 25.88 13.35 20.26
CA ASP A 136 27.21 13.48 20.88
C ASP A 136 28.34 13.40 19.83
N THR A 137 29.40 14.21 20.00
CA THR A 137 30.60 14.27 19.15
C THR A 137 31.75 13.35 19.61
N GLY A 138 31.62 12.62 20.73
CA GLY A 138 32.63 11.70 21.28
C GLY A 138 33.11 10.52 20.41
N GLY A 139 34.11 10.76 19.55
CA GLY A 139 35.27 9.87 19.32
C GLY A 139 35.11 8.48 18.69
N ARG A 140 33.90 7.98 18.36
CA ARG A 140 33.74 6.65 17.73
C ARG A 140 34.10 6.68 16.23
N LYS A 141 34.96 5.76 15.79
CA LYS A 141 35.51 5.60 14.41
C LYS A 141 34.48 5.22 13.31
N SER A 142 33.18 5.26 13.60
CA SER A 142 32.11 4.79 12.71
C SER A 142 30.93 5.77 12.68
N ARG A 143 31.23 7.06 12.77
CA ARG A 143 30.25 8.15 12.63
C ARG A 143 30.45 8.81 11.27
N LEU A 144 29.35 9.10 10.60
CA LEU A 144 29.28 9.92 9.38
C LEU A 144 28.41 11.14 9.72
N SER A 145 28.78 12.29 9.19
CA SER A 145 28.14 13.57 9.47
C SER A 145 27.53 14.16 8.21
N ALA A 146 26.36 14.80 8.34
CA ALA A 146 25.67 15.44 7.24
C ALA A 146 25.04 16.77 7.67
N GLU A 147 25.05 17.78 6.79
CA GLU A 147 24.43 19.08 7.04
C GLU A 147 22.89 18.99 7.08
N THR A 148 22.29 18.28 6.12
CA THR A 148 20.83 18.09 6.03
C THR A 148 20.45 16.61 6.20
N LEU A 149 19.35 16.34 6.90
CA LEU A 149 18.73 15.01 7.00
C LEU A 149 17.34 15.00 6.35
N VAL A 150 17.09 14.02 5.49
CA VAL A 150 15.77 13.65 4.98
C VAL A 150 15.47 12.20 5.37
N VAL A 151 14.24 11.93 5.80
CA VAL A 151 13.76 10.58 6.12
C VAL A 151 12.63 10.25 5.16
N ASP A 152 12.86 9.31 4.23
CA ASP A 152 11.82 8.65 3.45
C ASP A 152 11.58 7.26 4.06
N PRO A 153 10.59 7.10 4.95
CA PRO A 153 10.35 5.81 5.57
C PRO A 153 9.77 4.77 4.58
N GLY A 154 9.30 5.19 3.39
CA GLY A 154 8.57 4.35 2.44
C GLY A 154 7.04 4.35 2.66
N GLU A 155 6.30 3.64 1.79
CA GLU A 155 4.85 3.43 2.00
C GLU A 155 4.60 2.61 3.28
N GLY A 156 3.50 2.90 3.99
CA GLY A 156 3.05 2.18 5.20
C GLY A 156 3.90 2.39 6.45
N ARG A 157 5.19 2.68 6.29
CA ARG A 157 6.14 2.97 7.37
C ARG A 157 6.07 4.45 7.71
N GLY A 158 5.63 4.78 8.92
CA GLY A 158 5.67 6.15 9.44
C GLY A 158 6.95 6.43 10.22
N TYR A 159 7.19 7.70 10.54
CA TYR A 159 8.39 8.16 11.26
C TYR A 159 8.63 7.43 12.59
N PRO A 160 9.90 7.30 13.03
CA PRO A 160 10.21 6.90 14.41
C PRO A 160 9.56 7.88 15.40
N GLY A 161 8.73 7.38 16.31
CA GLY A 161 8.01 8.18 17.32
C GLY A 161 6.54 8.45 17.03
N GLU A 162 6.06 8.33 15.78
CA GLU A 162 4.62 8.53 15.47
C GLU A 162 3.82 7.21 15.53
N ALA A 163 3.41 6.82 16.74
CA ALA A 163 2.44 5.74 16.96
C ALA A 163 1.01 6.21 16.60
N ARG A 164 0.64 6.09 15.32
CA ARG A 164 -0.75 6.19 14.84
C ARG A 164 -1.17 4.87 14.18
N GLY A 165 -1.84 4.02 14.96
CA GLY A 165 -2.41 2.74 14.54
C GLY A 165 -2.38 1.72 15.69
N TYR A 166 -3.55 1.45 16.28
CA TYR A 166 -3.79 0.63 17.49
C TYR A 166 -3.05 1.07 18.78
N PRO A 167 -3.70 1.00 19.96
CA PRO A 167 -3.06 1.24 21.25
C PRO A 167 -2.26 0.01 21.71
N GLY A 168 -1.20 -0.31 20.97
CA GLY A 168 -0.25 -1.37 21.25
C GLY A 168 1.11 -1.04 20.63
N GLU A 169 2.21 -1.36 21.30
CA GLU A 169 3.55 -0.97 20.87
C GLU A 169 4.00 -1.76 19.62
N GLY A 170 3.66 -1.30 18.42
CA GLY A 170 4.22 -1.85 17.17
C GLY A 170 3.34 -1.62 15.94
N ARG A 171 3.92 -1.12 14.84
CA ARG A 171 3.21 -1.02 13.55
C ARG A 171 2.85 -2.42 13.06
N GLY A 172 1.61 -2.61 12.59
CA GLY A 172 1.20 -3.79 11.82
C GLY A 172 0.76 -5.01 12.64
N TYR A 173 0.72 -4.93 13.97
CA TYR A 173 0.27 -6.02 14.84
C TYR A 173 -0.91 -5.55 15.72
N PRO A 174 -1.89 -6.41 16.08
CA PRO A 174 -3.07 -6.00 16.84
C PRO A 174 -2.80 -5.59 18.30
N GLY A 175 -1.63 -5.90 18.86
CA GLY A 175 -1.30 -5.67 20.27
C GLY A 175 -1.79 -6.78 21.20
N VAL A 176 -1.95 -8.01 20.69
CA VAL A 176 -2.50 -9.16 21.43
C VAL A 176 -1.43 -10.22 21.72
N PRO A 177 -1.53 -10.99 22.82
CA PRO A 177 -0.52 -12.00 23.16
C PRO A 177 -0.28 -13.02 22.02
N GLY A 178 0.97 -13.15 21.59
CA GLY A 178 1.38 -14.06 20.52
C GLY A 178 1.30 -13.49 19.11
N ASP A 179 0.91 -12.21 18.92
CA ASP A 179 0.76 -11.64 17.57
C ASP A 179 2.07 -11.56 16.80
N ARG A 180 3.17 -11.16 17.42
CA ARG A 180 4.50 -11.08 16.79
C ARG A 180 5.06 -12.45 16.40
N GLU A 181 4.66 -13.52 17.08
CA GLU A 181 5.08 -14.90 16.80
C GLU A 181 4.18 -15.63 15.78
N LEU A 182 2.91 -15.23 15.67
CA LEU A 182 1.88 -15.97 14.92
C LEU A 182 1.32 -15.22 13.71
N CYS A 183 1.27 -13.88 13.75
CA CYS A 183 0.84 -13.05 12.63
C CYS A 183 2.01 -12.74 11.70
N VAL A 184 1.68 -12.48 10.43
CA VAL A 184 2.64 -12.01 9.43
C VAL A 184 2.14 -10.73 8.80
N THR A 185 3.06 -9.81 8.55
CA THR A 185 2.77 -8.58 7.82
C THR A 185 2.66 -8.84 6.31
N SER A 186 2.07 -7.89 5.56
CA SER A 186 2.09 -7.92 4.09
C SER A 186 3.52 -8.02 3.54
N ASP A 187 4.45 -7.28 4.16
CA ASP A 187 5.88 -7.32 3.87
C ASP A 187 6.50 -8.73 3.99
N GLU A 188 6.04 -9.56 4.92
CA GLU A 188 6.55 -10.92 5.12
C GLU A 188 5.80 -11.97 4.28
N LEU A 189 4.49 -11.77 4.09
CA LEU A 189 3.57 -12.69 3.41
C LEU A 189 4.11 -13.14 2.05
N PHE A 190 4.59 -12.19 1.23
CA PHE A 190 4.98 -12.47 -0.16
C PHE A 190 6.29 -13.26 -0.28
N PHE A 191 7.10 -13.29 0.78
CA PHE A 191 8.39 -13.97 0.79
C PHE A 191 8.37 -15.28 1.57
N ARG A 192 7.24 -15.68 2.18
CA ARG A 192 7.13 -16.97 2.87
C ARG A 192 7.27 -18.15 1.90
N PRO A 193 8.15 -19.15 2.17
CA PRO A 193 8.34 -20.31 1.29
C PRO A 193 7.09 -21.17 1.06
N ARG A 194 6.13 -21.13 1.99
CA ARG A 194 4.88 -21.91 1.94
C ARG A 194 3.71 -21.01 1.52
N PRO A 195 2.71 -21.54 0.78
CA PRO A 195 1.49 -20.81 0.51
C PRO A 195 0.76 -20.47 1.83
N PRO A 196 0.06 -19.33 1.91
CA PRO A 196 -0.58 -18.89 3.15
C PRO A 196 -1.78 -19.76 3.55
N GLY A 197 -2.41 -20.45 2.61
CA GLY A 197 -3.55 -21.34 2.89
C GLY A 197 -4.79 -20.53 3.29
N ARG A 198 -5.54 -21.02 4.30
CA ARG A 198 -6.66 -20.25 4.88
C ARG A 198 -6.11 -19.05 5.66
N THR A 199 -6.47 -17.85 5.22
CA THR A 199 -5.85 -16.60 5.67
C THR A 199 -6.88 -15.70 6.35
N LEU A 200 -6.57 -15.23 7.56
CA LEU A 200 -7.29 -14.13 8.20
C LEU A 200 -6.50 -12.84 7.98
N VAL A 201 -7.11 -11.86 7.32
CA VAL A 201 -6.55 -10.53 7.13
C VAL A 201 -7.15 -9.60 8.18
N VAL A 202 -6.32 -8.99 9.03
CA VAL A 202 -6.77 -8.07 10.08
C VAL A 202 -6.53 -6.63 9.62
N GLY A 203 -7.60 -5.91 9.27
CA GLY A 203 -7.52 -4.51 8.84
C GLY A 203 -8.44 -4.16 7.66
N GLY A 204 -8.93 -2.92 7.66
CA GLY A 204 -9.70 -2.33 6.55
C GLY A 204 -8.89 -1.36 5.68
N SER A 205 -7.56 -1.39 5.70
CA SER A 205 -6.72 -0.49 4.90
C SER A 205 -6.76 -0.86 3.40
N PRO A 206 -6.38 0.05 2.48
CA PRO A 206 -6.24 -0.29 1.05
C PRO A 206 -5.35 -1.51 0.83
N GLU A 207 -4.22 -1.57 1.53
CA GLU A 207 -3.27 -2.69 1.47
C GLU A 207 -3.87 -4.01 2.01
N ALA A 208 -4.65 -3.97 3.09
CA ALA A 208 -5.32 -5.15 3.62
C ALA A 208 -6.36 -5.70 2.63
N LEU A 209 -7.17 -4.83 2.02
CA LEU A 209 -8.16 -5.24 1.03
C LEU A 209 -7.54 -5.71 -0.29
N GLU A 210 -6.45 -5.08 -0.74
CA GLU A 210 -5.63 -5.58 -1.86
C GLU A 210 -5.13 -7.00 -1.57
N CYS A 211 -4.56 -7.24 -0.39
CA CYS A 211 -4.07 -8.55 0.03
C CYS A 211 -5.18 -9.59 0.06
N ALA A 212 -6.33 -9.26 0.64
CA ALA A 212 -7.48 -10.15 0.66
C ALA A 212 -7.96 -10.49 -0.77
N GLY A 213 -8.05 -9.48 -1.63
CA GLY A 213 -8.51 -9.60 -3.01
C GLY A 213 -7.62 -10.51 -3.88
N PHE A 214 -6.29 -10.31 -3.89
CA PHE A 214 -5.44 -11.19 -4.68
C PHE A 214 -5.29 -12.59 -4.09
N LEU A 215 -5.26 -12.75 -2.75
CA LEU A 215 -5.21 -14.07 -2.14
C LEU A 215 -6.47 -14.89 -2.49
N SER A 216 -7.65 -14.29 -2.38
CA SER A 216 -8.92 -14.91 -2.78
C SER A 216 -8.92 -15.28 -4.27
N GLY A 217 -8.50 -14.36 -5.14
CA GLY A 217 -8.47 -14.62 -6.58
C GLY A 217 -7.41 -15.62 -7.04
N LEU A 218 -6.37 -15.87 -6.23
CA LEU A 218 -5.40 -16.97 -6.39
C LEU A 218 -5.91 -18.32 -5.84
N GLY A 219 -7.11 -18.36 -5.26
CA GLY A 219 -7.77 -19.58 -4.77
C GLY A 219 -7.56 -19.87 -3.27
N HIS A 220 -7.07 -18.91 -2.49
CA HIS A 220 -6.99 -19.06 -1.04
C HIS A 220 -8.33 -18.73 -0.36
N GLU A 221 -8.65 -19.44 0.73
CA GLU A 221 -9.78 -19.12 1.60
C GLU A 221 -9.40 -17.90 2.46
N VAL A 222 -10.14 -16.79 2.33
CA VAL A 222 -9.81 -15.51 2.97
C VAL A 222 -10.98 -14.97 3.77
N THR A 223 -10.74 -14.59 5.02
CA THR A 223 -11.65 -13.80 5.87
C THR A 223 -10.98 -12.46 6.18
N VAL A 224 -11.74 -11.37 6.27
CA VAL A 224 -11.21 -10.05 6.69
C VAL A 224 -11.91 -9.61 7.97
N THR A 225 -11.13 -9.31 9.01
CA THR A 225 -11.66 -8.63 10.20
C THR A 225 -11.42 -7.13 10.11
N LEU A 226 -12.44 -6.34 10.47
CA LEU A 226 -12.33 -4.88 10.49
C LEU A 226 -12.11 -4.37 11.92
N PRO A 227 -11.11 -3.49 12.13
CA PRO A 227 -10.94 -2.69 13.35
C PRO A 227 -12.08 -1.71 13.65
N THR A 228 -12.97 -1.48 12.69
CA THR A 228 -13.95 -0.38 12.65
C THR A 228 -15.18 -0.82 11.86
N SER A 229 -16.31 -0.11 12.05
CA SER A 229 -17.57 -0.40 11.34
C SER A 229 -17.49 -0.33 9.82
N ASP A 230 -16.61 0.50 9.27
CA ASP A 230 -16.47 0.73 7.84
C ASP A 230 -15.01 0.40 7.40
N PRO A 231 -14.81 -0.26 6.24
CA PRO A 231 -13.49 -0.37 5.62
C PRO A 231 -13.02 0.97 5.02
N LEU A 232 -11.76 1.04 4.58
CA LEU A 232 -11.16 2.20 3.91
C LEU A 232 -11.45 3.56 4.62
N PRO A 233 -11.08 3.71 5.90
CA PRO A 233 -11.41 4.91 6.67
C PRO A 233 -10.83 6.18 6.02
N GLY A 234 -11.70 7.17 5.81
CA GLY A 234 -11.36 8.45 5.16
C GLY A 234 -11.44 8.46 3.63
N PHE A 235 -11.81 7.33 3.00
CA PHE A 235 -12.27 7.28 1.62
C PHE A 235 -13.78 7.57 1.55
N ASP A 236 -14.29 7.72 0.32
CA ASP A 236 -15.70 7.99 0.05
C ASP A 236 -16.60 6.80 0.39
N ARG A 237 -17.61 7.00 1.25
CA ARG A 237 -18.38 5.90 1.83
C ARG A 237 -19.14 5.09 0.76
N LYS A 238 -19.69 5.77 -0.26
CA LYS A 238 -20.40 5.11 -1.36
C LYS A 238 -19.46 4.29 -2.25
N MET A 239 -18.18 4.67 -2.35
CA MET A 239 -17.18 3.89 -3.07
C MET A 239 -16.67 2.72 -2.24
N THR A 240 -16.39 2.94 -0.95
CA THR A 240 -16.04 1.90 0.04
C THR A 240 -17.08 0.78 0.05
N GLN A 241 -18.36 1.12 0.22
CA GLN A 241 -19.45 0.14 0.22
C GLN A 241 -19.52 -0.67 -1.08
N LYS A 242 -19.12 -0.13 -2.23
CA LYS A 242 -19.08 -0.86 -3.49
C LYS A 242 -17.92 -1.84 -3.57
N ILE A 243 -16.77 -1.47 -3.02
CA ILE A 243 -15.61 -2.38 -2.88
C ILE A 243 -15.95 -3.52 -1.94
N GLU A 244 -16.53 -3.20 -0.78
CA GLU A 244 -17.07 -4.15 0.20
C GLU A 244 -18.09 -5.12 -0.41
N ASN A 245 -19.13 -4.64 -1.11
CA ASN A 245 -20.12 -5.53 -1.73
C ASN A 245 -19.55 -6.37 -2.89
N HIS A 246 -18.47 -5.94 -3.54
CA HIS A 246 -17.82 -6.69 -4.62
C HIS A 246 -16.86 -7.77 -4.08
N MET A 247 -16.16 -7.45 -2.99
CA MET A 247 -15.35 -8.41 -2.26
C MET A 247 -16.30 -9.33 -1.46
N LEU A 248 -16.50 -10.57 -1.92
CA LEU A 248 -17.26 -11.61 -1.22
C LEU A 248 -16.54 -12.08 0.05
N VAL A 249 -16.39 -11.16 0.99
CA VAL A 249 -15.59 -11.24 2.20
C VAL A 249 -16.55 -11.21 3.37
N GLU A 250 -16.51 -12.26 4.18
CA GLU A 250 -17.12 -12.22 5.51
C GLU A 250 -16.37 -11.19 6.36
N LEU A 251 -16.97 -10.00 6.47
CA LEU A 251 -16.47 -8.95 7.36
C LEU A 251 -16.89 -9.27 8.79
N MET A 252 -15.90 -9.39 9.67
CA MET A 252 -16.13 -9.57 11.10
C MET A 252 -15.54 -8.37 11.86
N GLU A 253 -16.38 -7.62 12.59
CA GLU A 253 -15.91 -6.55 13.47
C GLU A 253 -15.05 -7.11 14.61
N ALA A 254 -13.94 -6.45 14.93
CA ALA A 254 -12.98 -6.89 15.95
C ALA A 254 -12.68 -5.78 16.98
N HIS A 255 -13.13 -5.99 18.22
CA HIS A 255 -12.90 -5.11 19.37
C HIS A 255 -12.45 -5.89 20.63
N ASP A 256 -12.02 -5.15 21.67
CA ASP A 256 -10.78 -5.42 22.40
C ASP A 256 -10.91 -6.18 23.76
N LYS A 257 -9.78 -6.76 24.21
CA LYS A 257 -9.43 -7.31 25.55
C LYS A 257 -10.31 -8.40 26.18
N ASP A 258 -10.22 -9.62 25.65
CA ASP A 258 -9.66 -10.77 26.39
C ASP A 258 -9.61 -12.03 25.50
N VAL A 259 -8.43 -12.35 24.98
CA VAL A 259 -8.19 -13.59 24.22
C VAL A 259 -7.31 -14.53 25.04
N PRO A 260 -7.87 -15.50 25.78
CA PRO A 260 -7.09 -16.58 26.34
C PRO A 260 -6.59 -17.48 25.20
N ALA A 261 -5.34 -17.27 24.80
CA ALA A 261 -4.64 -18.08 23.80
C ALA A 261 -4.38 -19.50 24.35
N ALA A 262 -5.36 -20.39 24.18
CA ALA A 262 -5.20 -21.81 24.47
C ALA A 262 -4.35 -22.48 23.36
N PRO A 263 -3.26 -23.19 23.69
CA PRO A 263 -2.45 -23.89 22.68
C PRO A 263 -3.26 -24.92 21.89
N VAL A 264 -3.17 -24.85 20.57
CA VAL A 264 -3.72 -25.83 19.61
C VAL A 264 -2.54 -26.58 18.96
N PRO A 265 -2.67 -27.88 18.64
CA PRO A 265 -1.61 -28.65 17.98
C PRO A 265 -1.01 -27.95 16.74
N PRO A 266 0.28 -28.19 16.46
CA PRO A 266 1.05 -27.42 15.48
C PRO A 266 0.43 -27.48 14.08
N GLY A 267 0.24 -26.31 13.46
CA GLY A 267 -0.21 -26.17 12.08
C GLY A 267 -1.60 -25.56 11.87
N ARG A 268 -2.34 -25.23 12.94
CA ARG A 268 -3.60 -24.44 12.83
C ARG A 268 -3.69 -23.36 13.90
N LEU A 269 -3.91 -22.12 13.48
CA LEU A 269 -4.23 -21.01 14.38
C LEU A 269 -5.72 -21.04 14.74
N ARG A 270 -6.04 -20.89 16.03
CA ARG A 270 -7.40 -20.69 16.51
C ARG A 270 -7.53 -19.27 17.02
N VAL A 271 -8.37 -18.48 16.36
CA VAL A 271 -8.70 -17.11 16.76
C VAL A 271 -10.09 -17.14 17.41
N SER A 272 -10.23 -16.52 18.57
CA SER A 272 -11.50 -16.38 19.30
C SER A 272 -11.97 -14.93 19.18
N LEU A 273 -13.26 -14.74 18.87
CA LEU A 273 -13.91 -13.44 18.72
C LEU A 273 -15.14 -13.41 19.62
N VAL A 274 -15.39 -12.28 20.30
CA VAL A 274 -16.50 -12.08 21.25
C VAL A 274 -17.16 -10.73 20.92
N CYS A 275 -18.49 -10.66 20.99
CA CYS A 275 -19.26 -9.51 20.53
C CYS A 275 -20.24 -9.00 21.61
N THR A 276 -20.14 -7.72 21.96
CA THR A 276 -21.08 -7.01 22.86
C THR A 276 -21.17 -5.52 22.47
N ALA A 277 -22.39 -5.01 22.34
CA ALA A 277 -22.65 -3.61 21.97
C ALA A 277 -22.88 -2.72 23.20
N GLY A 278 -22.31 -1.50 23.26
CA GLY A 278 -22.62 -0.62 24.40
C GLY A 278 -21.93 0.73 24.65
N HIS A 279 -21.24 1.37 23.69
CA HIS A 279 -20.80 2.80 23.74
C HIS A 279 -19.81 3.31 24.83
N THR A 280 -18.86 4.17 24.43
CA THR A 280 -18.68 5.56 24.92
C THR A 280 -17.61 6.29 24.07
N THR A 281 -17.80 7.60 23.82
CA THR A 281 -17.01 8.50 22.97
C THR A 281 -15.94 9.31 23.72
N GLN A 282 -14.84 9.72 23.05
CA GLN A 282 -14.15 11.01 23.31
C GLN A 282 -13.14 11.44 22.21
N ASP A 283 -12.50 12.60 22.40
CA ASP A 283 -12.35 13.68 21.39
C ASP A 283 -10.90 13.90 20.84
N HIS A 284 -10.77 14.85 19.89
CA HIS A 284 -9.67 15.00 18.93
C HIS A 284 -8.48 15.89 19.35
N PHE A 285 -7.33 15.64 18.71
CA PHE A 285 -6.29 16.66 18.44
C PHE A 285 -5.85 16.64 16.96
N HIS A 286 -5.81 17.82 16.34
CA HIS A 286 -5.50 17.99 14.92
C HIS A 286 -4.02 17.87 14.57
N THR A 287 -3.72 17.23 13.43
CA THR A 287 -2.60 17.61 12.57
C THR A 287 -3.06 17.65 11.11
N GLN A 288 -3.05 18.84 10.50
CA GLN A 288 -3.46 19.01 9.10
C GLN A 288 -2.40 18.44 8.16
N ARG A 289 -2.72 17.34 7.45
CA ARG A 289 -2.08 17.04 6.16
C ARG A 289 -2.82 17.79 5.07
N ARG A 290 -2.22 18.86 4.55
CA ARG A 290 -2.70 19.61 3.39
C ARG A 290 -2.41 18.81 2.11
N LEU A 291 -3.27 17.83 1.82
CA LEU A 291 -3.23 17.10 0.55
C LEU A 291 -3.68 18.05 -0.58
N TYR A 292 -2.75 18.39 -1.47
CA TYR A 292 -3.10 18.91 -2.79
C TYR A 292 -3.56 17.74 -3.66
N GLY A 293 -4.88 17.58 -3.85
CA GLY A 293 -5.42 16.45 -4.60
C GLY A 293 -6.93 16.27 -4.47
N GLY A 294 -7.71 17.23 -4.98
CA GLY A 294 -9.13 17.07 -5.26
C GLY A 294 -10.09 16.94 -4.07
N LEU A 295 -11.38 16.99 -4.40
CA LEU A 295 -12.45 16.55 -3.51
C LEU A 295 -12.42 15.02 -3.43
N THR A 296 -11.66 14.48 -2.47
CA THR A 296 -11.44 13.03 -2.35
C THR A 296 -12.68 12.24 -1.94
N SER A 297 -13.72 12.90 -1.41
CA SER A 297 -14.97 12.25 -1.02
C SER A 297 -16.15 13.25 -1.00
N THR A 298 -17.38 12.75 -1.15
CA THR A 298 -18.62 13.56 -1.08
C THR A 298 -18.80 14.17 0.31
N GLU A 299 -18.48 13.42 1.36
CA GLU A 299 -18.62 13.88 2.75
C GLU A 299 -17.69 15.07 3.03
N ARG A 300 -16.43 15.00 2.55
CA ARG A 300 -15.47 16.11 2.64
C ARG A 300 -15.88 17.29 1.76
N ALA A 301 -16.43 17.03 0.57
CA ALA A 301 -16.93 18.07 -0.32
C ALA A 301 -18.05 18.88 0.33
N ASN A 302 -19.08 18.19 0.84
CA ASN A 302 -20.21 18.79 1.52
C ASN A 302 -19.78 19.53 2.80
N ALA A 303 -18.84 18.98 3.57
CA ALA A 303 -18.30 19.64 4.76
C ALA A 303 -17.45 20.88 4.46
N THR A 304 -16.80 20.94 3.29
CA THR A 304 -15.91 22.07 2.92
C THR A 304 -16.67 23.20 2.24
N PHE A 305 -17.59 22.86 1.34
CA PHE A 305 -18.26 23.82 0.44
C PHE A 305 -19.76 23.99 0.71
N GLY A 306 -20.36 23.14 1.55
CA GLY A 306 -21.81 23.06 1.75
C GLY A 306 -22.49 22.16 0.73
N GLU A 307 -23.44 21.33 1.17
CA GLU A 307 -24.14 20.35 0.34
C GLU A 307 -24.89 20.99 -0.83
N THR A 308 -25.47 22.18 -0.65
CA THR A 308 -26.15 22.94 -1.72
C THR A 308 -25.22 23.43 -2.83
N ASN A 309 -23.91 23.37 -2.63
CA ASN A 309 -22.89 23.83 -3.57
C ASN A 309 -22.15 22.65 -4.25
N ILE A 310 -22.56 21.40 -3.99
CA ILE A 310 -21.93 20.20 -4.54
C ILE A 310 -22.93 19.42 -5.41
N GLU A 311 -22.59 19.25 -6.69
CA GLU A 311 -23.36 18.46 -7.65
C GLU A 311 -22.66 17.11 -7.91
N VAL A 312 -23.40 16.00 -7.85
CA VAL A 312 -22.83 14.64 -7.92
C VAL A 312 -23.33 13.89 -9.16
N TYR A 313 -22.54 13.95 -10.23
CA TYR A 313 -22.79 13.14 -11.43
C TYR A 313 -22.29 11.72 -11.18
N HIS A 314 -23.07 10.70 -11.55
CA HIS A 314 -22.63 9.31 -11.43
C HIS A 314 -23.26 8.40 -12.46
N SER A 315 -22.55 7.31 -12.80
CA SER A 315 -23.05 6.29 -13.72
C SER A 315 -22.55 4.91 -13.31
N PHE A 316 -23.35 3.89 -13.63
CA PHE A 316 -22.84 2.53 -13.81
C PHE A 316 -22.38 2.38 -15.26
N TYR A 317 -21.43 1.48 -15.51
CA TYR A 317 -20.99 1.13 -16.86
C TYR A 317 -20.66 -0.35 -16.93
N TRP A 318 -20.60 -0.89 -18.14
CA TRP A 318 -20.26 -2.29 -18.38
C TRP A 318 -19.10 -2.34 -19.38
N PRO A 319 -17.89 -2.80 -18.97
CA PRO A 319 -16.76 -2.94 -19.89
C PRO A 319 -17.14 -3.83 -21.08
N LEU A 320 -16.67 -3.50 -22.28
CA LEU A 320 -17.00 -4.28 -23.47
C LEU A 320 -16.45 -5.71 -23.36
N GLU A 321 -15.29 -5.87 -22.74
CA GLU A 321 -14.62 -7.14 -22.47
C GLU A 321 -15.45 -8.04 -21.53
N TRP A 322 -16.37 -7.47 -20.76
CA TRP A 322 -17.22 -8.18 -19.79
C TRP A 322 -18.52 -8.71 -20.41
N THR A 323 -18.89 -8.27 -21.63
CA THR A 323 -20.15 -8.66 -22.28
C THR A 323 -20.14 -10.12 -22.74
N VAL A 324 -19.03 -10.58 -23.34
CA VAL A 324 -18.91 -11.96 -23.84
C VAL A 324 -18.75 -12.98 -22.70
N PRO A 325 -17.96 -12.73 -21.63
CA PRO A 325 -17.92 -13.61 -20.48
C PRO A 325 -19.21 -13.67 -19.66
N GLY A 326 -20.08 -12.65 -19.79
CA GLY A 326 -21.31 -12.53 -19.01
C GLY A 326 -21.08 -12.08 -17.57
N ARG A 327 -20.04 -11.27 -17.32
CA ARG A 327 -19.80 -10.65 -16.00
C ARG A 327 -20.87 -9.61 -15.70
N ASP A 328 -21.13 -9.36 -14.41
CA ASP A 328 -22.16 -8.43 -13.96
C ASP A 328 -21.98 -7.00 -14.50
N LYS A 329 -23.05 -6.50 -15.11
CA LYS A 329 -23.16 -5.17 -15.70
C LYS A 329 -23.32 -4.03 -14.68
N ASN A 330 -23.66 -4.35 -13.43
CA ASN A 330 -23.91 -3.38 -12.37
C ASN A 330 -22.72 -3.23 -11.39
N SER A 331 -21.62 -3.94 -11.61
CA SER A 331 -20.46 -3.93 -10.72
C SER A 331 -19.59 -2.68 -10.91
N CYS A 332 -19.38 -2.21 -12.14
CA CYS A 332 -18.54 -1.04 -12.41
C CYS A 332 -19.33 0.27 -12.27
N TYR A 333 -18.77 1.22 -11.52
CA TYR A 333 -19.42 2.49 -11.17
C TYR A 333 -18.40 3.63 -11.10
N LEU A 334 -18.80 4.80 -11.58
CA LEU A 334 -18.04 6.04 -11.48
C LEU A 334 -18.92 7.16 -10.91
N LYS A 335 -18.26 8.15 -10.30
CA LYS A 335 -18.90 9.43 -9.94
C LYS A 335 -17.92 10.59 -10.03
N VAL A 336 -18.45 11.79 -10.20
CA VAL A 336 -17.70 13.05 -10.31
C VAL A 336 -18.39 14.11 -9.45
N LEU A 337 -17.62 14.80 -8.62
CA LEU A 337 -18.10 15.79 -7.64
C LEU A 337 -17.76 17.20 -8.14
N CYS A 338 -18.77 18.00 -8.48
CA CYS A 338 -18.57 19.38 -8.96
C CYS A 338 -18.81 20.38 -7.83
N HIS A 339 -17.97 21.41 -7.73
CA HIS A 339 -18.35 22.63 -7.01
C HIS A 339 -19.21 23.50 -7.94
N ILE A 340 -20.45 23.79 -7.55
CA ILE A 340 -21.44 24.51 -8.39
C ILE A 340 -20.98 25.95 -8.72
N PRO A 341 -20.47 26.77 -7.77
CA PRO A 341 -19.98 28.12 -8.05
C PRO A 341 -18.85 28.21 -9.08
N ASP A 342 -17.90 27.27 -9.08
CA ASP A 342 -16.68 27.34 -9.90
C ASP A 342 -16.69 26.36 -11.11
N GLN A 343 -17.67 25.47 -11.18
CA GLN A 343 -17.80 24.35 -12.14
C GLN A 343 -16.63 23.35 -12.22
N GLY A 344 -15.56 23.53 -11.42
CA GLY A 344 -14.29 22.80 -11.51
C GLY A 344 -14.22 21.44 -10.78
N PHE A 345 -13.14 20.69 -11.06
CA PHE A 345 -12.85 19.32 -10.63
C PHE A 345 -11.35 19.19 -10.16
N SER A 346 -10.87 18.03 -9.58
CA SER A 346 -9.51 17.76 -8.91
C SER A 346 -8.34 16.84 -9.51
N ALA A 347 -8.39 16.20 -10.70
CA ALA A 347 -7.28 15.49 -11.42
C ALA A 347 -6.65 16.19 -12.71
N ALA A 348 -7.39 16.42 -13.83
CA ALA A 348 -6.99 17.37 -14.92
C ALA A 348 -6.90 18.87 -14.52
N MET A 349 -8.04 19.51 -14.19
CA MET A 349 -8.38 19.88 -12.80
C MET A 349 -7.33 20.55 -11.87
N THR A 350 -6.05 20.17 -11.85
CA THR A 350 -4.98 21.10 -11.41
C THR A 350 -5.01 22.37 -12.27
N CYS A 351 -5.44 22.22 -13.53
CA CYS A 351 -5.78 23.30 -14.46
C CYS A 351 -7.27 23.72 -14.43
N GLY A 352 -8.04 23.32 -13.42
CA GLY A 352 -9.44 23.74 -13.25
C GLY A 352 -10.46 23.19 -14.27
N LEU A 353 -10.28 21.96 -14.78
CA LEU A 353 -11.26 21.31 -15.68
C LEU A 353 -12.69 21.40 -15.12
N THR A 354 -13.64 21.79 -15.96
CA THR A 354 -15.06 21.91 -15.63
C THR A 354 -15.92 20.77 -16.20
N LYS A 355 -17.13 20.57 -15.65
CA LYS A 355 -18.12 19.63 -16.20
C LYS A 355 -18.46 19.91 -17.66
N ARG A 356 -18.58 21.18 -18.06
CA ARG A 356 -18.80 21.58 -19.46
C ARG A 356 -17.65 21.16 -20.39
N GLN A 357 -16.40 21.24 -19.93
CA GLN A 357 -15.24 20.80 -20.71
C GLN A 357 -15.15 19.27 -20.76
N LEU A 358 -15.51 18.57 -19.69
CA LEU A 358 -15.61 17.11 -19.68
C LEU A 358 -16.65 16.63 -20.71
N ASP A 359 -17.85 17.22 -20.72
CA ASP A 359 -18.92 16.90 -21.67
C ASP A 359 -18.57 17.25 -23.12
N ALA A 360 -17.73 18.26 -23.33
CA ALA A 360 -17.24 18.66 -24.65
C ALA A 360 -16.04 17.82 -25.15
N THR A 361 -15.48 16.94 -24.31
CA THR A 361 -14.34 16.10 -24.68
C THR A 361 -14.83 14.94 -25.54
N ALA A 362 -14.28 14.82 -26.76
CA ALA A 362 -14.66 13.74 -27.67
C ALA A 362 -14.27 12.36 -27.09
N PRO A 363 -15.22 11.41 -26.93
CA PRO A 363 -14.94 10.14 -26.28
C PRO A 363 -14.22 9.15 -27.20
N LEU A 364 -13.27 8.41 -26.64
CA LEU A 364 -12.64 7.27 -27.29
C LEU A 364 -13.58 6.06 -27.21
N ARG A 365 -13.83 5.39 -28.35
CA ARG A 365 -14.81 4.30 -28.47
C ARG A 365 -14.19 3.04 -29.08
N PRO A 366 -14.45 1.84 -28.53
CA PRO A 366 -15.03 1.56 -27.21
C PRO A 366 -13.96 1.68 -26.09
N ALA A 367 -14.29 2.32 -24.97
CA ALA A 367 -13.43 2.36 -23.78
C ALA A 367 -14.24 2.59 -22.50
N SER A 368 -13.85 1.97 -21.39
CA SER A 368 -14.46 2.19 -20.06
C SER A 368 -14.19 3.58 -19.45
N ALA A 369 -13.34 4.39 -20.09
CA ALA A 369 -12.99 5.75 -19.66
C ALA A 369 -13.79 6.85 -20.41
N GLN A 370 -14.66 6.45 -21.36
CA GLN A 370 -15.71 7.30 -21.92
C GLN A 370 -16.84 7.51 -20.91
#